data_AF-A0A9W6YZZ1-F1
#
_entry.id   AF-A0A9W6YZZ1-F1
#
_cell.length_a   1.000
_cell.length_b   1.000
_cell.length_c   1.000
_cell.angle_alpha   90.00
_cell.angle_beta   90.00
_cell.angle_gamma   90.00
#
_symmetry.space_group_name_H-M   'P 1'
#
loop_
_entity.id
_entity.type
_entity.pdbx_description
1 polymer ?
#
loop_
_entity_poly.entity_id
_entity_poly.type
_entity_poly.pdbx_seq_one_letter_code
_entity_poly.pdbx_strand_id
1 'polypeptide(L)'
;MLDACYKVNYLTAAHGLKFVSCVRLDDKILGYGIGERKKDSETRAAMDAIQNPYSFQFFNAQLRLKYKDQMPQDYENGKQLDCVVSSHPNVPSDFLEVLSEALAKEEAGLPVQSTPKTVIEGGGDSIAKNMLFYLADGRNMTAKRVMLDAAEINMNSKTEVYAMFNKKGVKPVYNTMVVQSGEFLTELVYSDEKRNVMKVLSYGLDDKRQLSQQKAAQLYLHLIHKKKHGEEEEDDK
;
A
#
# COMPACT_ATOMS: atom_id res chain seq x y z
N MET A 1 1.09 27.55 1.30
CA MET A 1 1.20 26.32 2.12
C MET A 1 -0.09 26.22 2.92
N LEU A 2 -0.71 25.05 3.05
CA LEU A 2 -1.83 24.86 3.99
C LEU A 2 -1.35 25.25 5.39
N ASP A 3 -2.25 25.74 6.24
CA ASP A 3 -1.89 26.08 7.61
C ASP A 3 -1.39 24.82 8.34
N ALA A 4 -0.32 24.95 9.14
CA ALA A 4 0.41 23.80 9.70
C ALA A 4 -0.43 22.96 10.69
N CYS A 5 -1.63 23.41 11.03
CA CYS A 5 -2.57 22.75 11.93
C CYS A 5 -3.43 21.67 11.26
N TYR A 6 -3.53 21.64 9.92
CA TYR A 6 -4.45 20.73 9.24
C TYR A 6 -3.80 19.37 8.93
N LYS A 7 -4.44 18.27 9.36
CA LYS A 7 -3.98 16.91 9.05
C LYS A 7 -4.58 16.45 7.73
N VAL A 8 -3.74 16.31 6.72
CA VAL A 8 -4.13 15.68 5.44
C VAL A 8 -3.89 14.18 5.54
N ASN A 9 -4.93 13.39 5.32
CA ASN A 9 -4.81 11.93 5.21
C ASN A 9 -5.60 11.40 4.00
N TYR A 10 -5.29 10.17 3.63
CA TYR A 10 -6.01 9.43 2.59
C TYR A 10 -6.66 8.21 3.24
N LEU A 11 -7.94 8.02 2.97
CA LEU A 11 -8.61 6.75 3.21
C LEU A 11 -8.76 6.06 1.86
N THR A 12 -8.25 4.84 1.75
CA THR A 12 -8.33 4.04 0.51
C THR A 12 -9.00 2.72 0.81
N ALA A 13 -9.87 2.30 -0.10
CA ALA A 13 -10.49 1.00 -0.08
C ALA A 13 -10.43 0.35 -1.47
N ALA A 14 -10.44 -0.98 -1.50
CA ALA A 14 -10.47 -1.76 -2.73
C ALA A 14 -11.90 -2.23 -3.02
N HIS A 15 -12.33 -2.14 -4.27
CA HIS A 15 -13.58 -2.72 -4.75
C HIS A 15 -13.34 -3.38 -6.11
N GLY A 16 -13.39 -4.71 -6.14
CA GLY A 16 -12.98 -5.51 -7.30
C GLY A 16 -11.50 -5.30 -7.64
N LEU A 17 -11.19 -4.97 -8.90
CA LEU A 17 -9.83 -4.70 -9.39
C LEU A 17 -9.44 -3.20 -9.30
N LYS A 18 -10.24 -2.39 -8.62
CA LYS A 18 -10.06 -0.94 -8.55
C LYS A 18 -9.94 -0.47 -7.10
N PHE A 19 -9.30 0.68 -6.94
CA PHE A 19 -9.16 1.40 -5.69
C PHE A 19 -10.02 2.65 -5.74
N VAL A 20 -10.64 2.95 -4.62
CA VAL A 20 -11.26 4.23 -4.36
C VAL A 20 -10.54 4.87 -3.18
N SER A 21 -10.13 6.12 -3.34
CA SER A 21 -9.53 6.91 -2.28
C SER A 21 -10.34 8.17 -2.04
N CYS A 22 -10.34 8.64 -0.80
CA CYS A 22 -10.75 10.00 -0.49
C CYS A 22 -9.63 10.76 0.23
N VAL A 23 -9.52 12.05 -0.06
CA VAL A 23 -8.65 12.98 0.68
C VAL A 23 -9.47 13.55 1.82
N ARG A 24 -8.97 13.44 3.04
CA ARG A 24 -9.54 14.15 4.18
C ARG A 24 -8.58 15.20 4.73
N LEU A 25 -9.18 16.26 5.23
CA LEU A 25 -8.50 17.33 5.91
C LEU A 25 -9.35 17.69 7.13
N ASP A 26 -8.81 17.44 8.32
CA ASP A 26 -9.52 17.51 9.61
C ASP A 26 -10.89 16.80 9.56
N ASP A 27 -10.86 15.52 9.19
CA ASP A 27 -12.01 14.61 9.09
C ASP A 27 -13.07 14.98 8.05
N LYS A 28 -12.85 16.06 7.29
CA LYS A 28 -13.71 16.44 6.15
C LYS A 28 -13.18 15.87 4.85
N ILE A 29 -14.03 15.15 4.14
CA ILE A 29 -13.69 14.64 2.80
C ILE A 29 -13.74 15.80 1.79
N LEU A 30 -12.61 16.03 1.12
CA LEU A 30 -12.46 17.08 0.12
C LEU A 30 -12.44 16.57 -1.31
N GLY A 31 -12.16 15.30 -1.53
CA GLY A 31 -12.17 14.77 -2.88
C GLY A 31 -12.13 13.26 -2.91
N TYR A 32 -12.55 12.72 -4.04
CA TYR A 32 -12.62 11.30 -4.31
C TYR A 32 -11.87 10.94 -5.59
N GLY A 33 -11.32 9.74 -5.64
CA GLY A 33 -10.64 9.26 -6.83
C GLY A 33 -10.74 7.75 -6.96
N ILE A 34 -11.09 7.29 -8.16
CA ILE A 34 -11.08 5.87 -8.52
C ILE A 34 -9.91 5.62 -9.48
N GLY A 35 -9.10 4.60 -9.20
CA GLY A 35 -8.00 4.20 -10.06
C GLY A 35 -7.80 2.70 -10.09
N GLU A 36 -7.09 2.20 -11.10
CA GLU A 36 -6.70 0.78 -11.17
C GLU A 36 -5.57 0.45 -10.18
N ARG A 37 -4.91 1.47 -9.65
CA ARG A 37 -3.85 1.37 -8.64
C ARG A 37 -4.16 2.31 -7.49
N LYS A 38 -3.73 1.96 -6.27
CA LYS A 38 -3.85 2.82 -5.08
C LYS A 38 -3.36 4.24 -5.35
N LYS A 39 -2.13 4.40 -5.83
CA LYS A 39 -1.54 5.72 -6.14
C LYS A 39 -2.33 6.50 -7.20
N ASP A 40 -2.93 5.82 -8.18
CA ASP A 40 -3.78 6.47 -9.19
C ASP A 40 -5.07 6.99 -8.55
N SER A 41 -5.72 6.18 -7.70
CA SER A 41 -6.89 6.59 -6.92
C SER A 41 -6.59 7.77 -5.98
N GLU A 42 -5.45 7.75 -5.28
CA GLU A 42 -5.00 8.85 -4.42
C GLU A 42 -4.73 10.13 -5.23
N THR A 43 -4.05 10.01 -6.38
CA THR A 43 -3.74 11.16 -7.24
C THR A 43 -5.02 11.81 -7.75
N ARG A 44 -6.00 11.01 -8.17
CA ARG A 44 -7.30 11.51 -8.62
C ARG A 44 -8.09 12.16 -7.49
N ALA A 45 -8.06 11.57 -6.29
CA ALA A 45 -8.67 12.16 -5.10
C ALA A 45 -8.02 13.51 -4.73
N ALA A 46 -6.70 13.63 -4.91
CA ALA A 46 -5.98 14.89 -4.72
C ALA A 46 -6.38 15.95 -5.76
N MET A 47 -6.48 15.56 -7.03
CA MET A 47 -6.91 16.47 -8.10
C MET A 47 -8.34 16.96 -7.89
N ASP A 48 -9.25 16.06 -7.51
CA ASP A 48 -10.63 16.38 -7.17
C ASP A 48 -10.69 17.30 -5.93
N ALA A 49 -9.88 17.03 -4.91
CA ALA A 49 -9.77 17.90 -3.72
C ALA A 49 -9.21 19.29 -4.03
N ILE A 50 -8.27 19.43 -4.97
CA ILE A 50 -7.75 20.73 -5.44
C ILE A 50 -8.85 21.50 -6.18
N GLN A 51 -9.68 20.81 -6.95
CA GLN A 51 -10.80 21.40 -7.67
C GLN A 51 -12.00 21.67 -6.76
N ASN A 52 -12.01 21.12 -5.55
CA ASN A 52 -13.09 21.32 -4.61
C ASN A 52 -13.12 22.80 -4.15
N PRO A 53 -14.21 23.54 -4.41
CA PRO A 53 -14.37 24.93 -3.98
C PRO A 53 -14.37 25.10 -2.45
N TYR A 54 -14.50 24.01 -1.70
CA TYR A 54 -14.38 24.00 -0.24
C TYR A 54 -12.96 23.74 0.24
N SER A 55 -11.96 23.58 -0.63
CA SER A 55 -10.56 23.50 -0.19
C SER A 55 -10.02 24.86 0.29
N PHE A 56 -10.62 25.97 -0.16
CA PHE A 56 -10.21 27.33 0.18
C PHE A 56 -10.34 27.68 1.68
N GLN A 57 -11.19 27.00 2.44
CA GLN A 57 -11.27 27.16 3.92
C GLN A 57 -9.97 26.79 4.62
N PHE A 58 -9.14 25.96 4.01
CA PHE A 58 -7.90 25.47 4.62
C PHE A 58 -6.67 26.24 4.15
N PHE A 59 -6.87 27.22 3.26
CA PHE A 59 -5.79 28.07 2.78
C PHE A 59 -5.39 29.06 3.87
N ASN A 60 -4.08 29.26 4.01
CA ASN A 60 -3.56 30.31 4.87
C ASN A 60 -3.95 31.71 4.34
N ALA A 61 -3.82 32.75 5.17
CA ALA A 61 -4.25 34.10 4.82
C ALA A 61 -3.65 34.62 3.49
N GLN A 62 -2.39 34.28 3.20
CA GLN A 62 -1.72 34.69 1.96
C GLN A 62 -2.30 34.00 0.72
N LEU A 63 -2.59 32.70 0.79
CA LEU A 63 -3.22 31.97 -0.30
C LEU A 63 -4.66 32.41 -0.53
N ARG A 64 -5.42 32.67 0.54
CA ARG A 64 -6.78 33.24 0.43
C ARG A 64 -6.78 34.58 -0.28
N LEU A 65 -5.82 35.46 0.04
CA LEU A 65 -5.69 36.75 -0.63
C LEU A 65 -5.36 36.60 -2.13
N LYS A 66 -4.51 35.63 -2.47
CA LYS A 66 -4.08 35.35 -3.85
C LYS A 66 -5.20 34.78 -4.73
N TYR A 67 -6.09 33.97 -4.16
CA TYR A 67 -7.17 33.29 -4.89
C TYR A 67 -8.56 33.85 -4.54
N LYS A 68 -8.64 35.04 -3.95
CA LYS A 68 -9.88 35.66 -3.45
C LYS A 68 -10.98 35.72 -4.50
N ASP A 69 -10.63 36.06 -5.74
CA ASP A 69 -11.58 36.20 -6.85
C ASP A 69 -12.10 34.85 -7.40
N GLN A 70 -11.49 33.73 -6.98
CA GLN A 70 -11.88 32.37 -7.35
C GLN A 70 -12.65 31.67 -6.21
N MET A 71 -12.83 32.35 -5.07
CA MET A 71 -13.59 31.79 -3.95
C MET A 71 -15.10 31.84 -4.26
N PRO A 72 -15.85 30.77 -3.94
CA PRO A 72 -17.30 30.79 -4.04
C PRO A 72 -17.91 31.91 -3.19
N GLN A 73 -18.89 32.64 -3.71
CA GLN A 73 -19.57 33.72 -2.97
C GLN A 73 -20.23 33.22 -1.67
N ASP A 74 -20.65 31.95 -1.64
CA ASP A 74 -21.25 31.31 -0.46
C ASP A 74 -20.27 31.12 0.72
N TYR A 75 -18.97 31.29 0.48
CA TYR A 75 -17.93 31.21 1.50
C TYR A 75 -17.99 32.37 2.49
N GLU A 76 -18.35 33.58 2.05
CA GLU A 76 -18.47 34.74 2.95
C GLU A 76 -19.65 34.60 3.93
N ASN A 77 -20.61 33.70 3.64
CA ASN A 77 -21.83 33.50 4.43
C ASN A 77 -21.73 32.40 5.51
N GLY A 78 -20.55 31.83 5.76
CA GLY A 78 -20.31 30.99 6.94
C GLY A 78 -21.03 29.64 6.97
N LYS A 79 -21.50 29.12 5.82
CA LYS A 79 -22.04 27.74 5.76
C LYS A 79 -20.92 26.73 5.95
N GLN A 80 -20.82 26.16 7.15
CA GLN A 80 -20.13 24.89 7.37
C GLN A 80 -20.87 23.80 6.60
N LEU A 81 -20.17 23.08 5.74
CA LEU A 81 -20.68 21.86 5.13
C LEU A 81 -20.20 20.65 5.93
N ASP A 82 -21.17 19.85 6.36
CA ASP A 82 -20.95 18.48 6.80
C ASP A 82 -20.66 17.64 5.55
N CYS A 83 -19.42 17.20 5.41
CA CYS A 83 -18.98 16.38 4.29
C CYS A 83 -19.40 14.93 4.54
N VAL A 84 -20.65 14.59 4.20
CA VAL A 84 -21.18 13.22 4.29
C VAL A 84 -20.68 12.39 3.10
N VAL A 85 -20.23 11.16 3.34
CA VAL A 85 -19.79 10.17 2.32
C VAL A 85 -20.94 9.66 1.44
N SER A 86 -22.08 10.35 1.38
CA SER A 86 -23.32 9.82 0.82
C SER A 86 -23.50 10.07 -0.68
N SER A 87 -22.73 10.97 -1.29
CA SER A 87 -22.88 11.28 -2.73
C SER A 87 -21.68 12.01 -3.31
N HIS A 88 -21.20 11.56 -4.47
CA HIS A 88 -20.26 12.32 -5.31
C HIS A 88 -20.64 12.12 -6.79
N PRO A 89 -20.74 13.17 -7.61
CA PRO A 89 -21.30 13.10 -8.97
C PRO A 89 -20.53 12.15 -9.90
N ASN A 90 -19.25 11.90 -9.61
CA ASN A 90 -18.35 11.10 -10.44
C ASN A 90 -17.89 9.79 -9.79
N VAL A 91 -18.46 9.40 -8.64
CA VAL A 91 -18.12 8.16 -7.94
C VAL A 91 -19.38 7.31 -7.85
N PRO A 92 -19.39 6.09 -8.40
CA PRO A 92 -20.55 5.20 -8.28
C PRO A 92 -20.86 4.87 -6.82
N SER A 93 -22.14 4.64 -6.51
CA SER A 93 -22.65 4.30 -5.17
C SER A 93 -21.85 3.20 -4.49
N ASP A 94 -21.53 2.14 -5.24
CA ASP A 94 -20.88 0.95 -4.70
C ASP A 94 -19.47 1.27 -4.17
N PHE A 95 -18.77 2.24 -4.78
CA PHE A 95 -17.47 2.71 -4.29
C PHE A 95 -17.62 3.63 -3.06
N LEU A 96 -18.70 4.40 -2.97
CA LEU A 96 -19.01 5.24 -1.80
C LEU A 96 -19.39 4.39 -0.58
N GLU A 97 -20.14 3.30 -0.79
CA GLU A 97 -20.45 2.33 0.27
C GLU A 97 -19.19 1.71 0.83
N VAL A 98 -18.29 1.25 -0.05
CA VAL A 98 -17.00 0.65 0.34
C VAL A 98 -16.11 1.64 1.11
N LEU A 99 -16.09 2.92 0.72
CA LEU A 99 -15.42 3.97 1.49
C LEU A 99 -16.09 4.24 2.84
N SER A 100 -17.42 4.23 2.89
CA SER A 100 -18.18 4.44 4.13
C SER A 100 -17.92 3.34 5.14
N GLU A 101 -17.86 2.08 4.69
CA GLU A 101 -17.46 0.95 5.52
C GLU A 101 -16.01 1.07 6.02
N ALA A 102 -15.10 1.54 5.16
CA ALA A 102 -13.71 1.76 5.54
C ALA A 102 -13.60 2.86 6.62
N LEU A 103 -14.38 3.93 6.49
CA LEU A 103 -14.44 5.04 7.45
C LEU A 103 -14.98 4.55 8.81
N ALA A 104 -16.09 3.82 8.81
CA ALA A 104 -16.69 3.28 10.02
C ALA A 104 -15.76 2.31 10.77
N LYS A 105 -14.96 1.51 10.02
CA LYS A 105 -13.94 0.65 10.61
C LYS A 105 -12.81 1.48 11.26
N GLU A 106 -12.42 2.60 10.67
CA GLU A 106 -11.36 3.48 11.20
C GLU A 106 -11.79 4.14 12.50
N GLU A 107 -13.01 4.68 12.51
CA GLU A 107 -13.63 5.32 13.68
C GLU A 107 -13.81 4.32 14.84
N ALA A 108 -14.10 3.06 14.53
CA ALA A 108 -14.20 1.98 15.50
C ALA A 108 -12.83 1.49 16.02
N GLY A 109 -11.70 2.04 15.53
CA GLY A 109 -10.36 1.56 15.85
C GLY A 109 -10.09 0.14 15.34
N LEU A 110 -10.93 -0.37 14.44
CA LEU A 110 -10.76 -1.66 13.81
C LEU A 110 -9.73 -1.52 12.68
N PRO A 111 -8.98 -2.59 12.36
CA PRO A 111 -8.06 -2.55 11.24
C PRO A 111 -8.85 -2.36 9.94
N VAL A 112 -8.96 -1.11 9.51
CA VAL A 112 -9.22 -0.78 8.12
C VAL A 112 -8.01 -1.27 7.35
N GLN A 113 -8.18 -1.68 6.10
CA GLN A 113 -7.05 -1.79 5.15
C GLN A 113 -6.39 -0.42 4.86
N SER A 114 -6.41 0.53 5.81
CA SER A 114 -5.46 1.61 5.90
C SER A 114 -4.16 1.03 6.45
N THR A 115 -3.17 0.87 5.58
CA THR A 115 -1.78 0.94 6.04
C THR A 115 -1.66 2.23 6.87
N PRO A 116 -1.34 2.17 8.18
CA PRO A 116 -0.95 3.38 8.89
C PRO A 116 0.26 3.97 8.16
N LYS A 117 0.12 5.18 7.63
CA LYS A 117 1.30 6.01 7.33
C LYS A 117 1.75 6.58 8.68
N THR A 118 2.72 5.92 9.29
CA THR A 118 3.54 6.54 10.33
C THR A 118 4.93 6.78 9.77
N VAL A 119 5.20 8.07 9.61
CA VAL A 119 6.46 8.82 9.74
C VAL A 119 7.76 8.01 9.74
N ILE A 120 8.66 8.47 8.86
CA ILE A 120 10.09 8.14 8.75
C ILE A 120 10.78 8.25 10.11
N GLU A 121 11.30 7.14 10.62
CA GLU A 121 12.54 7.10 11.41
C GLU A 121 13.26 5.75 11.15
N GLY A 122 14.47 5.80 10.57
CA GLY A 122 15.43 4.68 10.52
C GLY A 122 15.44 3.86 9.23
N GLY A 123 16.40 4.13 8.33
CA GLY A 123 16.63 3.35 7.11
C GLY A 123 17.11 1.92 7.39
N GLY A 124 16.19 0.96 7.38
CA GLY A 124 16.47 -0.47 7.48
C GLY A 124 15.44 -1.30 6.72
N ASP A 125 15.80 -2.54 6.38
CA ASP A 125 14.91 -3.48 5.70
C ASP A 125 13.73 -3.88 6.61
N SER A 126 12.51 -3.85 6.07
CA SER A 126 11.28 -4.23 6.77
C SER A 126 10.87 -5.66 6.38
N ILE A 127 10.96 -6.58 7.35
CA ILE A 127 10.62 -7.99 7.18
C ILE A 127 9.50 -8.36 8.15
N ALA A 128 8.35 -8.75 7.62
CA ALA A 128 7.23 -9.23 8.41
C ALA A 128 7.21 -10.76 8.49
N LYS A 129 6.69 -11.29 9.60
CA LYS A 129 6.54 -12.73 9.85
C LYS A 129 5.07 -13.14 9.88
N ASN A 130 4.76 -14.32 9.35
CA ASN A 130 3.43 -14.95 9.38
C ASN A 130 2.29 -14.03 8.91
N MET A 131 2.50 -13.28 7.83
CA MET A 131 1.48 -12.39 7.28
C MET A 131 0.43 -13.15 6.49
N LEU A 132 -0.85 -12.88 6.77
CA LEU A 132 -1.97 -13.33 5.97
C LEU A 132 -2.21 -12.37 4.81
N PHE A 133 -2.24 -12.89 3.60
CA PHE A 133 -2.61 -12.17 2.39
C PHE A 133 -3.90 -12.72 1.81
N TYR A 134 -4.73 -11.79 1.33
CA TYR A 134 -5.89 -12.09 0.50
C TYR A 134 -5.48 -11.87 -0.97
N LEU A 135 -5.60 -12.91 -1.79
CA LEU A 135 -5.25 -12.88 -3.19
C LEU A 135 -6.41 -12.33 -4.02
N ALA A 136 -6.08 -11.75 -5.18
CA ALA A 136 -7.07 -11.18 -6.10
C ALA A 136 -8.04 -12.23 -6.68
N ASP A 137 -7.67 -13.52 -6.64
CA ASP A 137 -8.52 -14.65 -7.06
C ASP A 137 -9.44 -15.18 -5.96
N GLY A 138 -9.51 -14.49 -4.81
CA GLY A 138 -10.36 -14.85 -3.67
C GLY A 138 -9.76 -15.88 -2.72
N ARG A 139 -8.58 -16.43 -3.01
CA ARG A 139 -7.85 -17.31 -2.08
C ARG A 139 -7.15 -16.49 -1.00
N ASN A 140 -6.77 -17.17 0.08
CA ASN A 140 -5.91 -16.61 1.12
C ASN A 140 -4.61 -17.41 1.24
N MET A 141 -3.55 -16.76 1.72
CA MET A 141 -2.24 -17.39 1.89
C MET A 141 -1.51 -16.77 3.09
N THR A 142 -0.88 -17.61 3.90
CA THR A 142 0.02 -17.16 4.96
C THR A 142 1.46 -17.26 4.50
N ALA A 143 2.17 -16.13 4.52
CA ALA A 143 3.58 -16.05 4.17
C ALA A 143 4.43 -15.96 5.44
N LYS A 144 5.30 -16.96 5.65
CA LYS A 144 6.10 -17.09 6.88
C LYS A 144 7.07 -15.92 7.09
N ARG A 145 7.75 -15.44 6.04
CA ARG A 145 8.66 -14.29 6.09
C ARG A 145 8.57 -13.50 4.78
N VAL A 146 8.25 -12.21 4.87
CA VAL A 146 7.98 -11.33 3.71
C VAL A 146 8.79 -10.06 3.84
N MET A 147 9.53 -9.71 2.80
CA MET A 147 10.17 -8.39 2.71
C MET A 147 9.17 -7.40 2.14
N LEU A 148 8.75 -6.45 2.99
CA LEU A 148 7.81 -5.38 2.66
C LEU A 148 8.54 -4.18 2.09
N ASP A 149 9.63 -3.79 2.75
CA ASP A 149 10.48 -2.67 2.34
C ASP A 149 11.96 -3.04 2.44
N ALA A 150 12.78 -2.43 1.61
CA ALA A 150 14.23 -2.61 1.62
C ALA A 150 14.87 -1.24 1.52
N ALA A 151 15.83 -0.93 2.41
CA ALA A 151 16.52 0.35 2.43
C ALA A 151 17.23 0.61 1.09
N GLU A 152 17.79 -0.45 0.50
CA GLU A 152 18.27 -0.49 -0.87
C GLU A 152 17.91 -1.84 -1.51
N ILE A 153 17.28 -1.80 -2.68
CA ILE A 153 16.96 -3.03 -3.43
C ILE A 153 18.19 -3.45 -4.21
N ASN A 154 18.78 -4.59 -3.84
CA ASN A 154 19.86 -5.20 -4.61
C ASN A 154 19.28 -5.82 -5.89
N MET A 155 19.50 -5.13 -7.01
CA MET A 155 19.05 -5.55 -8.34
C MET A 155 19.75 -6.82 -8.89
N ASN A 156 20.83 -7.27 -8.25
CA ASN A 156 21.53 -8.51 -8.59
C ASN A 156 21.07 -9.72 -7.77
N SER A 157 20.19 -9.53 -6.77
CA SER A 157 19.77 -10.59 -5.85
C SER A 157 19.26 -11.84 -6.59
N LYS A 158 18.43 -11.67 -7.63
CA LYS A 158 17.96 -12.81 -8.45
C LYS A 158 19.11 -13.57 -9.09
N THR A 159 20.07 -12.85 -9.67
CA THR A 159 21.23 -13.44 -10.36
C THR A 159 22.09 -14.24 -9.38
N GLU A 160 22.32 -13.71 -8.18
CA GLU A 160 23.05 -14.40 -7.11
C GLU A 160 22.33 -15.68 -6.67
N VAL A 161 21.01 -15.62 -6.49
CA VAL A 161 20.18 -16.79 -6.17
C VAL A 161 20.26 -17.84 -7.28
N TYR A 162 20.13 -17.46 -8.55
CA TYR A 162 20.32 -18.38 -9.68
C TYR A 162 21.71 -19.02 -9.68
N ALA A 163 22.77 -18.24 -9.43
CA ALA A 163 24.14 -18.76 -9.38
C ALA A 163 24.32 -19.78 -8.24
N MET A 164 23.70 -19.57 -7.07
CA MET A 164 23.74 -20.52 -5.96
C MET A 164 23.03 -21.84 -6.28
N PHE A 165 21.86 -21.78 -6.92
CA PHE A 165 21.08 -22.98 -7.24
C PHE A 165 21.61 -23.75 -8.45
N ASN A 166 22.13 -23.05 -9.46
CA ASN A 166 22.77 -23.67 -10.63
C ASN A 166 23.95 -24.57 -10.24
N LYS A 167 24.75 -24.16 -9.24
CA LYS A 167 25.84 -25.01 -8.68
C LYS A 167 25.35 -26.35 -8.11
N LYS A 168 24.06 -26.43 -7.72
CA LYS A 168 23.41 -27.63 -7.19
C LYS A 168 22.62 -28.39 -8.27
N GLY A 169 22.63 -27.92 -9.51
CA GLY A 169 21.85 -28.50 -10.61
C GLY A 169 20.33 -28.30 -10.46
N VAL A 170 19.91 -27.30 -9.67
CA VAL A 170 18.49 -27.01 -9.41
C VAL A 170 18.16 -25.60 -9.87
N LYS A 171 16.89 -25.33 -10.23
CA LYS A 171 16.43 -24.00 -10.66
C LYS A 171 15.46 -23.41 -9.63
N PRO A 172 15.69 -22.18 -9.15
CA PRO A 172 14.72 -21.47 -8.34
C PRO A 172 13.56 -20.98 -9.21
N VAL A 173 12.35 -21.02 -8.66
CA VAL A 173 11.13 -20.57 -9.32
C VAL A 173 10.57 -19.37 -8.56
N TYR A 174 10.07 -18.37 -9.29
CA TYR A 174 9.42 -17.20 -8.72
C TYR A 174 7.95 -17.21 -9.13
N ASN A 175 7.06 -17.63 -8.24
CA ASN A 175 5.62 -17.56 -8.54
C ASN A 175 5.11 -16.21 -8.02
N THR A 176 4.58 -15.40 -8.92
CA THR A 176 4.04 -14.09 -8.57
C THR A 176 2.52 -14.15 -8.56
N MET A 177 1.94 -13.71 -7.46
CA MET A 177 0.50 -13.56 -7.25
C MET A 177 0.17 -12.07 -7.10
N VAL A 178 -1.08 -11.73 -7.36
CA VAL A 178 -1.62 -10.38 -7.11
C VAL A 178 -2.43 -10.44 -5.83
N VAL A 179 -2.13 -9.58 -4.87
CA VAL A 179 -2.92 -9.44 -3.64
C VAL A 179 -4.10 -8.49 -3.87
N GLN A 180 -5.12 -8.54 -3.01
CA GLN A 180 -6.29 -7.64 -3.11
C GLN A 180 -5.92 -6.16 -3.05
N SER A 181 -4.81 -5.80 -2.41
CA SER A 181 -4.25 -4.44 -2.41
C SER A 181 -3.61 -4.03 -3.75
N GLY A 182 -3.61 -4.91 -4.76
CA GLY A 182 -3.09 -4.66 -6.12
C GLY A 182 -1.58 -4.82 -6.24
N GLU A 183 -0.89 -5.10 -5.13
CA GLU A 183 0.55 -5.37 -5.11
C GLU A 183 0.86 -6.77 -5.63
N PHE A 184 2.12 -6.98 -5.99
CA PHE A 184 2.66 -8.27 -6.39
C PHE A 184 3.32 -8.93 -5.20
N LEU A 185 2.78 -10.08 -4.81
CA LEU A 185 3.40 -10.97 -3.84
C LEU A 185 4.12 -12.10 -4.58
N THR A 186 5.43 -12.15 -4.49
CA THR A 186 6.24 -13.20 -5.12
C THR A 186 6.74 -14.17 -4.07
N GLU A 187 6.46 -15.46 -4.27
CA GLU A 187 7.13 -16.56 -3.58
C GLU A 187 8.37 -17.00 -4.35
N LEU A 188 9.49 -17.14 -3.64
CA LEU A 188 10.68 -17.80 -4.13
C LEU A 188 10.64 -19.27 -3.69
N VAL A 189 10.60 -20.18 -4.66
CA VAL A 189 10.42 -21.62 -4.45
C VAL A 189 11.67 -22.37 -4.92
N TYR A 190 12.15 -23.26 -4.06
CA TYR A 190 13.04 -24.34 -4.44
C TYR A 190 12.21 -25.53 -4.93
N SER A 191 12.42 -25.95 -6.17
CA SER A 191 11.80 -27.16 -6.74
C SER A 191 12.90 -28.13 -7.18
N ASP A 192 12.95 -29.31 -6.57
CA ASP A 192 13.77 -30.43 -7.02
C ASP A 192 12.86 -31.55 -7.53
N GLU A 193 12.68 -31.58 -8.85
CA GLU A 193 11.82 -32.56 -9.53
C GLU A 193 12.30 -34.00 -9.31
N LYS A 194 13.61 -34.23 -9.18
CA LYS A 194 14.16 -35.59 -8.99
C LYS A 194 13.80 -36.15 -7.62
N ARG A 195 13.64 -35.28 -6.63
CA ARG A 195 13.32 -35.65 -5.24
C ARG A 195 11.86 -35.39 -4.88
N ASN A 196 11.07 -34.85 -5.81
CA ASN A 196 9.70 -34.38 -5.58
C ASN A 196 9.59 -33.44 -4.37
N VAL A 197 10.58 -32.55 -4.21
CA VAL A 197 10.62 -31.57 -3.11
C VAL A 197 10.30 -30.20 -3.64
N MET A 198 9.24 -29.59 -3.12
CA MET A 198 8.92 -28.19 -3.31
C MET A 198 8.96 -27.48 -1.96
N LYS A 199 9.79 -26.45 -1.84
CA LYS A 199 9.94 -25.68 -0.60
C LYS A 199 9.93 -24.19 -0.90
N VAL A 200 9.02 -23.47 -0.26
CA VAL A 200 9.04 -22.00 -0.27
C VAL A 200 10.19 -21.51 0.62
N LEU A 201 10.98 -20.58 0.09
CA LEU A 201 12.19 -20.05 0.72
C LEU A 201 11.95 -18.69 1.36
N SER A 202 11.22 -17.81 0.65
CA SER A 202 10.99 -16.42 1.05
C SER A 202 9.90 -15.79 0.20
N TYR A 203 9.40 -14.63 0.66
CA TYR A 203 8.43 -13.82 -0.07
C TYR A 203 8.90 -12.37 -0.21
N GLY A 204 8.48 -11.71 -1.29
CA GLY A 204 8.65 -10.27 -1.50
C GLY A 204 7.34 -9.63 -1.93
N LEU A 205 7.01 -8.47 -1.35
CA LEU A 205 5.84 -7.68 -1.69
C LEU A 205 6.27 -6.35 -2.31
N ASP A 206 5.70 -6.00 -3.45
CA ASP A 206 5.98 -4.72 -4.09
C ASP A 206 4.89 -4.31 -5.10
N ASP A 207 4.80 -3.02 -5.42
CA ASP A 207 3.89 -2.51 -6.45
C ASP A 207 4.34 -2.88 -7.89
N LYS A 208 5.60 -3.29 -8.05
CA LYS A 208 6.16 -3.79 -9.31
C LYS A 208 6.55 -5.25 -9.20
N ARG A 209 6.06 -6.07 -10.13
CA ARG A 209 6.41 -7.49 -10.26
C ARG A 209 7.92 -7.75 -10.21
N GLN A 210 8.72 -6.95 -10.91
CA GLN A 210 10.18 -7.12 -10.93
C GLN A 210 10.80 -6.90 -9.54
N LEU A 211 10.37 -5.87 -8.83
CA LEU A 211 10.89 -5.53 -7.51
C LEU A 211 10.43 -6.52 -6.45
N SER A 212 9.18 -6.98 -6.52
CA SER A 212 8.65 -8.08 -5.70
C SER A 212 9.52 -9.34 -5.81
N GLN A 213 9.96 -9.70 -7.02
CA GLN A 213 10.88 -10.81 -7.23
C GLN A 213 12.29 -10.55 -6.67
N GLN A 214 12.80 -9.31 -6.78
CA GLN A 214 14.10 -8.95 -6.21
C GLN A 214 14.07 -8.99 -4.68
N LYS A 215 13.02 -8.44 -4.05
CA LYS A 215 12.80 -8.50 -2.60
C LYS A 215 12.72 -9.94 -2.08
N ALA A 216 12.01 -10.82 -2.79
CA ALA A 216 11.98 -12.24 -2.43
C ALA A 216 13.39 -12.87 -2.46
N ALA A 217 14.18 -12.59 -3.50
CA ALA A 217 15.56 -13.07 -3.62
C ALA A 217 16.49 -12.49 -2.54
N GLN A 218 16.41 -11.18 -2.29
CA GLN A 218 17.19 -10.45 -1.30
C GLN A 218 16.91 -10.98 0.11
N LEU A 219 15.63 -11.19 0.45
CA LEU A 219 15.26 -11.80 1.72
C LEU A 219 15.89 -13.18 1.89
N TYR A 220 15.88 -14.02 0.85
CA TYR A 220 16.49 -15.34 0.96
C TYR A 220 18.01 -15.27 1.20
N LEU A 221 18.72 -14.38 0.50
CA LEU A 221 20.14 -14.14 0.73
C LEU A 221 20.39 -13.68 2.18
N HIS A 222 19.61 -12.71 2.66
CA HIS A 222 19.67 -12.21 4.03
C HIS A 222 19.51 -13.34 5.06
N LEU A 223 18.52 -14.21 4.87
CA LEU A 223 18.26 -15.35 5.74
C LEU A 223 19.41 -16.37 5.75
N ILE A 224 20.04 -16.62 4.60
CA ILE A 224 21.21 -17.51 4.51
C ILE A 224 22.43 -16.89 5.22
N HIS A 225 22.65 -15.59 5.02
CA HIS A 225 23.77 -14.88 5.64
C HIS A 225 23.62 -14.91 7.17
N LYS A 226 22.44 -14.59 7.71
CA LYS A 226 22.16 -14.72 9.14
C LYS A 226 22.41 -16.13 9.68
N LYS A 227 21.93 -17.16 8.95
CA LYS A 227 22.15 -18.57 9.34
C LYS A 227 23.63 -18.98 9.36
N LYS A 228 24.46 -18.45 8.46
CA LYS A 228 25.91 -18.72 8.43
C LYS A 228 26.67 -18.06 9.57
N HIS A 229 26.16 -16.95 10.10
CA HIS A 229 26.79 -16.20 11.18
C HIS A 229 26.28 -16.58 12.58
N GLY A 230 25.46 -17.65 12.69
CA GLY A 230 25.03 -18.19 13.99
C GLY A 230 23.95 -17.37 14.68
N GLU A 231 23.31 -16.42 13.99
CA GLU A 231 22.11 -15.73 14.48
C GLU A 231 20.90 -16.65 14.24
N GLU A 232 20.78 -17.72 15.03
CA GLU A 232 19.57 -18.55 15.08
C GLU A 232 18.51 -17.82 15.91
N GLU A 233 17.54 -17.20 15.23
CA GLU A 233 16.23 -16.96 15.86
C GLU A 233 15.47 -18.30 15.85
N GLU A 234 15.18 -18.82 17.04
CA GLU A 234 14.36 -20.00 17.31
C GLU A 234 13.18 -20.08 16.33
N ASP A 235 13.20 -21.07 15.44
CA ASP A 235 11.99 -21.50 14.74
C ASP A 235 11.19 -22.33 15.76
N ASP A 236 10.16 -21.71 16.35
CA ASP A 236 9.20 -22.39 17.23
C ASP A 236 8.58 -23.62 16.56
N LYS A 237 8.41 -24.64 17.39
CA LYS A 237 7.89 -25.99 17.12
C LYS A 237 6.48 -26.02 16.54
#